data_AF-A0A817LA33-F1
#
_entry.id   AF-A0A817LA33-F1
#
_cell.length_a   1.000
_cell.length_b   1.000
_cell.length_c   1.000
_cell.angle_alpha   90.00
_cell.angle_beta   90.00
_cell.angle_gamma   90.00
#
_symmetry.space_group_name_H-M   'P 1'
#
loop_
_entity.id
_entity.type
_entity.pdbx_description
1 polymer ?
#
loop_
_entity_poly.entity_id
_entity_poly.type
_entity_poly.pdbx_seq_one_letter_code
_entity_poly.pdbx_strand_id
1 'polypeptide(L)'
;MSIRDCIISNPTQLESIVSDGTSYPQLISLTFEDIQIGMEMIKLLLSLTPSLVHLKLVGHGAELFNGSYWEQFIKTKLPALNKFEFMIHKNVDTNLDSDSLESLIAPYRTSFWLEIKHWLVSVVDIRQCSIINLHSIPVCASKVDYYPKSHKISCSTAPALDCDSKKMNNIRQLRINLSEMMADDAITQ
;
A
#
# COMPACT_ATOMS: atom_id res chain seq x y z
N MET A 1 -15.63 3.91 26.95
CA MET A 1 -14.23 3.75 26.55
C MET A 1 -14.13 4.20 25.09
N SER A 2 -13.50 5.34 24.81
CA SER A 2 -13.44 5.91 23.46
C SER A 2 -12.25 5.29 22.73
N ILE A 3 -12.52 4.36 21.80
CA ILE A 3 -11.49 3.74 20.96
C ILE A 3 -11.02 4.79 19.96
N ARG A 4 -9.79 5.28 20.11
CA ARG A 4 -9.18 6.25 19.18
C ARG A 4 -8.40 5.58 18.05
N ASP A 5 -7.93 4.36 18.30
CA ASP A 5 -7.12 3.58 17.36
C ASP A 5 -7.78 2.22 17.15
N CYS A 6 -7.92 1.79 15.90
CA CYS A 6 -8.51 0.51 15.53
C CYS A 6 -7.59 -0.24 14.56
N ILE A 7 -7.41 -1.54 14.80
CA ILE A 7 -6.69 -2.44 13.90
C ILE A 7 -7.68 -3.49 13.43
N ILE A 8 -7.79 -3.64 12.12
CA ILE A 8 -8.61 -4.66 11.46
C ILE A 8 -7.65 -5.60 10.74
N SER A 9 -7.62 -6.84 11.21
CA SER A 9 -6.77 -7.90 10.67
C SER A 9 -7.58 -9.08 10.12
N ASN A 10 -8.91 -8.96 10.09
CA ASN A 10 -9.81 -9.99 9.58
C ASN A 10 -11.01 -9.35 8.86
N PRO A 11 -11.33 -9.77 7.62
CA PRO A 11 -12.51 -9.30 6.89
C PRO A 11 -13.84 -9.40 7.65
N THR A 12 -14.02 -10.43 8.49
CA THR A 12 -15.26 -10.61 9.25
C THR A 12 -15.49 -9.52 10.30
N GLN A 13 -14.43 -8.97 10.89
CA GLN A 13 -14.54 -7.83 11.82
C GLN A 13 -15.08 -6.61 11.10
N LEU A 14 -14.63 -6.40 9.86
CA LEU A 14 -15.07 -5.30 9.04
C LEU A 14 -16.55 -5.42 8.66
N GLU A 15 -16.98 -6.60 8.22
CA GLU A 15 -18.39 -6.86 7.89
C GLU A 15 -19.30 -6.55 9.08
N SER A 16 -18.88 -6.93 10.29
CA SER A 16 -19.63 -6.61 11.52
C SER A 16 -19.72 -5.10 11.76
N ILE A 17 -18.63 -4.36 11.59
CA ILE A 17 -18.62 -2.91 11.81
C ILE A 17 -19.48 -2.18 10.78
N VAL A 18 -19.38 -2.58 9.51
CA VAL A 18 -20.15 -1.98 8.41
C VAL A 18 -21.64 -2.29 8.55
N SER A 19 -21.99 -3.51 8.98
CA SER A 19 -23.39 -3.93 9.20
C SER A 19 -24.06 -3.19 10.36
N ASP A 20 -23.30 -2.85 11.40
CA ASP A 20 -23.80 -2.05 12.52
C ASP A 20 -24.14 -0.61 12.10
N GLY A 21 -23.46 -0.09 11.07
CA GLY A 21 -23.73 1.26 10.51
C GLY A 21 -23.43 2.42 11.47
N THR A 22 -22.91 2.14 12.67
CA THR A 22 -22.57 3.13 13.68
C THR A 22 -21.42 4.00 13.20
N SER A 23 -21.52 5.32 13.38
CA SER A 23 -20.41 6.24 13.11
C SER A 23 -19.41 6.24 14.29
N TYR A 24 -18.13 6.31 13.96
CA TYR A 24 -17.01 6.34 14.89
C TYR A 24 -16.25 7.68 14.77
N PRO A 25 -16.86 8.84 15.12
CA PRO A 25 -16.22 10.15 15.02
C PRO A 25 -15.03 10.32 15.98
N GLN A 26 -14.89 9.45 16.98
CA GLN A 26 -13.75 9.43 17.88
C GLN A 26 -12.51 8.74 17.31
N LEU A 27 -12.66 8.01 16.19
CA LEU A 27 -11.57 7.23 15.62
C LEU A 27 -10.61 8.14 14.86
N ILE A 28 -9.35 8.14 15.28
CA ILE A 28 -8.28 9.00 14.77
C ILE A 28 -7.31 8.18 13.93
N SER A 29 -7.04 6.93 14.31
CA SER A 29 -6.18 6.01 13.56
C SER A 29 -6.90 4.71 13.21
N LEU A 30 -6.75 4.29 11.96
CA LEU A 30 -7.27 3.03 11.45
C LEU A 30 -6.16 2.31 10.70
N THR A 31 -5.91 1.07 11.09
CA THR A 31 -4.94 0.21 10.44
C THR A 31 -5.63 -1.04 9.91
N PHE A 32 -5.40 -1.33 8.64
CA PHE A 32 -5.70 -2.61 8.03
C PHE A 32 -4.39 -3.39 7.85
N GLU A 33 -4.31 -4.60 8.40
CA GLU A 33 -3.12 -5.45 8.28
C GLU A 33 -3.45 -6.74 7.54
N ASP A 34 -2.78 -6.93 6.40
CA ASP A 34 -2.78 -8.16 5.62
C ASP A 34 -4.19 -8.64 5.23
N ILE A 35 -5.01 -7.72 4.74
CA ILE A 35 -6.39 -8.02 4.36
C ILE A 35 -6.58 -8.11 2.84
N GLN A 36 -7.37 -9.08 2.42
CA GLN A 36 -7.93 -9.14 1.07
C GLN A 36 -9.32 -8.51 1.12
N ILE A 37 -9.45 -7.31 0.55
CA ILE A 37 -10.65 -6.49 0.74
C ILE A 37 -10.99 -5.68 -0.50
N GLY A 38 -12.28 -5.70 -0.84
CA GLY A 38 -12.83 -4.85 -1.89
C GLY A 38 -12.81 -3.37 -1.51
N MET A 39 -12.50 -2.50 -2.47
CA MET A 39 -12.54 -1.05 -2.27
C MET A 39 -13.89 -0.56 -1.72
N GLU A 40 -15.02 -1.17 -2.11
CA GLU A 40 -16.35 -0.78 -1.61
C GLU A 40 -16.48 -0.94 -0.09
N MET A 41 -15.93 -2.01 0.49
CA MET A 41 -16.00 -2.23 1.93
C MET A 41 -15.11 -1.24 2.69
N ILE A 42 -13.93 -0.91 2.14
CA ILE A 42 -13.08 0.16 2.65
C ILE A 42 -13.83 1.50 2.64
N LYS A 43 -14.50 1.85 1.54
CA LYS A 43 -15.26 3.10 1.41
C LYS A 43 -16.34 3.21 2.47
N LEU A 44 -17.11 2.14 2.68
CA LEU A 44 -18.17 2.10 3.66
C LEU A 44 -17.61 2.37 5.06
N LEU A 45 -16.55 1.66 5.47
CA LEU A 45 -15.95 1.88 6.77
C LEU A 45 -15.36 3.29 6.92
N LEU A 46 -14.60 3.77 5.93
CA LEU A 46 -13.99 5.10 6.00
C LEU A 46 -15.04 6.22 6.05
N SER A 47 -16.23 5.99 5.49
CA SER A 47 -17.36 6.93 5.60
C SER A 47 -17.94 7.00 7.02
N LEU A 48 -17.73 5.96 7.85
CA LEU A 48 -18.13 5.93 9.26
C LEU A 48 -17.11 6.63 10.17
N THR A 49 -15.91 6.96 9.67
CA THR A 49 -14.78 7.51 10.45
C THR A 49 -14.38 8.91 9.95
N PRO A 50 -15.25 9.93 10.06
CA PRO A 50 -15.01 11.25 9.46
C PRO A 50 -13.83 12.02 10.07
N SER A 51 -13.42 11.68 11.29
CA SER A 51 -12.34 12.35 12.03
C SER A 51 -10.99 11.63 11.91
N LEU A 52 -10.88 10.69 10.96
CA LEU A 52 -9.66 9.92 10.77
C LEU A 52 -8.49 10.82 10.34
N VAL A 53 -7.41 10.78 11.11
CA VAL A 53 -6.17 11.55 10.87
C VAL A 53 -5.08 10.65 10.29
N HIS A 54 -5.09 9.36 10.61
CA HIS A 54 -4.13 8.38 10.14
C HIS A 54 -4.82 7.13 9.59
N LEU A 55 -4.46 6.75 8.38
CA LEU A 55 -4.87 5.53 7.72
C LEU A 55 -3.62 4.72 7.34
N LYS A 56 -3.54 3.48 7.78
CA LYS A 56 -2.56 2.49 7.31
C LYS A 56 -3.31 1.35 6.59
N LEU A 57 -2.94 1.05 5.35
CA LEU A 57 -3.56 0.00 4.54
C LEU A 57 -2.51 -0.98 4.01
N VAL A 58 -2.44 -2.17 4.59
CA VAL A 58 -1.63 -3.28 4.07
C VAL A 58 -2.56 -4.37 3.58
N GLY A 59 -2.49 -4.74 2.30
CA GLY A 59 -3.42 -5.74 1.76
C GLY A 59 -3.26 -6.06 0.28
N HIS A 60 -4.25 -6.78 -0.24
CA HIS A 60 -4.30 -7.27 -1.61
C HIS A 60 -5.57 -6.76 -2.32
N GLY A 61 -5.42 -6.22 -3.52
CA GLY A 61 -6.57 -5.75 -4.32
C GLY A 61 -6.16 -4.86 -5.50
N ALA A 62 -6.63 -5.19 -6.70
CA ALA A 62 -6.31 -4.44 -7.91
C ALA A 62 -7.01 -3.08 -7.96
N GLU A 63 -8.22 -3.02 -7.42
CA GLU A 63 -9.05 -1.84 -7.27
C GLU A 63 -8.46 -0.78 -6.34
N LEU A 64 -7.50 -1.16 -5.49
CA LEU A 64 -6.81 -0.26 -4.57
C LEU A 64 -5.71 0.55 -5.26
N PHE A 65 -5.31 0.20 -6.50
CA PHE A 65 -4.30 0.88 -7.33
C PHE A 65 -4.83 2.13 -8.06
N ASN A 66 -5.83 2.81 -7.48
CA ASN A 66 -6.46 3.95 -8.13
C ASN A 66 -6.15 5.26 -7.39
N GLY A 67 -5.04 5.91 -7.75
CA GLY A 67 -4.60 7.16 -7.12
C GLY A 67 -5.59 8.31 -7.29
N SER A 68 -6.24 8.41 -8.46
CA SER A 68 -7.26 9.44 -8.73
C SER A 68 -8.47 9.26 -7.82
N TYR A 69 -8.91 8.02 -7.64
CA TYR A 69 -10.00 7.71 -6.73
C TYR A 69 -9.63 8.04 -5.29
N TRP A 70 -8.47 7.59 -4.81
CA TRP A 70 -8.00 7.89 -3.45
C TRP A 70 -7.93 9.38 -3.19
N GLU A 71 -7.40 10.16 -4.14
CA GLU A 71 -7.37 11.61 -4.05
C GLU A 71 -8.78 12.21 -3.88
N GLN A 72 -9.72 11.86 -4.77
CA GLN A 72 -11.09 12.36 -4.69
C GLN A 72 -11.79 11.96 -3.38
N PHE A 73 -11.61 10.71 -2.98
CA PHE A 73 -12.22 10.18 -1.77
C PHE A 73 -11.65 10.89 -0.52
N ILE A 74 -10.34 11.06 -0.42
CA ILE A 74 -9.71 11.72 0.73
C ILE A 74 -10.13 13.18 0.80
N LYS A 75 -10.13 13.90 -0.34
CA LYS A 75 -10.59 15.30 -0.39
C LYS A 75 -12.03 15.47 0.10
N THR A 76 -12.91 14.52 -0.19
CA THR A 76 -14.35 14.65 0.06
C THR A 76 -14.82 14.03 1.36
N LYS A 77 -14.23 12.91 1.78
CA LYS A 77 -14.70 12.09 2.91
C LYS A 77 -13.76 12.11 4.11
N LEU A 78 -12.46 12.36 3.89
CA LEU A 78 -11.45 12.31 4.94
C LEU A 78 -10.62 13.61 5.01
N PRO A 79 -11.26 14.77 5.21
CA PRO A 79 -10.57 16.06 5.17
C PRO A 79 -9.49 16.19 6.27
N ALA A 80 -9.65 15.47 7.39
CA ALA A 80 -8.70 15.47 8.50
C ALA A 80 -7.49 14.53 8.30
N LEU A 81 -7.47 13.72 7.23
CA LEU A 81 -6.44 12.71 7.01
C LEU A 81 -5.10 13.37 6.69
N ASN A 82 -4.15 13.28 7.62
CA ASN A 82 -2.82 13.87 7.50
C ASN A 82 -1.74 12.84 7.19
N LYS A 83 -2.01 11.57 7.50
CA LYS A 83 -1.08 10.47 7.21
C LYS A 83 -1.81 9.33 6.49
N PHE A 84 -1.38 9.01 5.29
CA PHE A 84 -1.82 7.84 4.56
C PHE A 84 -0.62 6.96 4.22
N GLU A 85 -0.59 5.79 4.84
CA GLU A 85 0.43 4.78 4.66
C GLU A 85 -0.21 3.57 3.98
N PHE A 86 0.42 3.03 2.94
CA PHE A 86 -0.09 1.83 2.30
C PHE A 86 0.98 0.94 1.72
N MET A 87 0.67 -0.36 1.63
CA MET A 87 1.39 -1.37 0.86
C MET A 87 0.36 -2.34 0.30
N ILE A 88 0.16 -2.26 -1.01
CA ILE A 88 -0.88 -2.97 -1.72
C ILE A 88 -0.23 -3.90 -2.74
N HIS A 89 -0.65 -5.15 -2.70
CA HIS A 89 -0.20 -6.21 -3.57
C HIS A 89 -1.26 -6.52 -4.63
N LYS A 90 -0.80 -6.77 -5.86
CA LYS A 90 -1.63 -7.28 -6.95
C LYS A 90 -0.88 -8.39 -7.69
N ASN A 91 -1.54 -9.51 -7.91
CA ASN A 91 -1.06 -10.55 -8.82
C ASN A 91 -1.30 -10.11 -10.27
N VAL A 92 -0.33 -10.36 -11.14
CA VAL A 92 -0.43 -10.07 -12.57
C VAL A 92 -0.12 -11.31 -13.40
N ASP A 93 -0.98 -11.58 -14.37
CA ASP A 93 -0.83 -12.73 -15.27
C ASP A 93 0.34 -12.54 -16.25
N THR A 94 0.75 -11.29 -16.48
CA THR A 94 1.84 -10.94 -17.39
C THR A 94 2.74 -9.87 -16.77
N ASN A 95 4.02 -9.91 -17.16
CA ASN A 95 4.98 -8.87 -16.81
C ASN A 95 4.53 -7.52 -17.38
N LEU A 96 4.64 -6.46 -16.57
CA LEU A 96 4.37 -5.13 -17.08
C LEU A 96 5.60 -4.57 -17.80
N ASP A 97 5.34 -3.82 -18.86
CA ASP A 97 6.32 -2.91 -19.44
C ASP A 97 6.39 -1.61 -18.63
N SER A 98 7.36 -0.77 -19.00
CA SER A 98 7.57 0.51 -18.32
C SER A 98 6.36 1.44 -18.46
N ASP A 99 5.69 1.42 -19.61
CA ASP A 99 4.55 2.30 -19.88
C ASP A 99 3.32 1.92 -19.05
N SER A 100 3.10 0.61 -18.85
CA SER A 100 2.06 0.11 -17.96
C SER A 100 2.34 0.48 -16.51
N LEU A 101 3.60 0.37 -16.05
CA LEU A 101 3.98 0.79 -14.70
C LEU A 101 3.81 2.30 -14.51
N GLU A 102 4.14 3.07 -15.54
CA GLU A 102 3.98 4.52 -15.58
C GLU A 102 2.50 4.92 -15.50
N SER A 103 1.60 4.19 -16.16
CA SER A 103 0.16 4.42 -16.08
C SER A 103 -0.40 4.21 -14.66
N LEU A 104 0.18 3.31 -13.87
CA LEU A 104 -0.21 3.05 -12.49
C LEU A 104 0.25 4.16 -11.54
N ILE A 105 1.43 4.73 -11.77
CA ILE A 105 1.98 5.78 -10.89
C ILE A 105 1.50 7.18 -11.28
N ALA A 106 1.14 7.43 -12.54
CA ALA A 106 0.74 8.75 -13.03
C ALA A 106 -0.35 9.44 -12.17
N PRO A 107 -1.42 8.75 -11.69
CA PRO A 107 -2.42 9.33 -10.80
C PRO A 107 -1.88 9.85 -9.45
N TYR A 108 -0.69 9.42 -9.03
CA TYR A 108 -0.05 9.84 -7.78
C TYR A 108 0.90 11.04 -7.96
N ARG A 109 1.00 11.61 -9.17
CA ARG A 109 1.85 12.79 -9.46
C ARG A 109 1.10 14.13 -9.44
N THR A 110 -0.14 14.17 -8.98
CA THR A 110 -0.88 15.42 -8.85
C THR A 110 -0.31 16.28 -7.72
N SER A 111 -0.59 17.59 -7.74
CA SER A 111 -0.21 18.50 -6.65
C SER A 111 -0.79 18.07 -5.30
N PHE A 112 -1.94 17.38 -5.29
CA PHE A 112 -2.49 16.82 -4.06
C PHE A 112 -1.50 15.87 -3.38
N TRP A 113 -0.93 14.93 -4.12
CA TRP A 113 0.03 13.97 -3.57
C TRP A 113 1.37 14.62 -3.25
N LEU A 114 1.90 15.42 -4.17
CA LEU A 114 3.30 15.89 -4.09
C LEU A 114 3.47 17.15 -3.25
N GLU A 115 2.56 18.12 -3.36
CA GLU A 115 2.72 19.46 -2.78
C GLU A 115 1.82 19.69 -1.58
N ILE A 116 0.59 19.15 -1.59
CA ILE A 116 -0.37 19.34 -0.50
C ILE A 116 -0.10 18.31 0.61
N LYS A 117 -0.08 17.03 0.25
CA LYS A 117 0.05 15.93 1.22
C LYS A 117 1.51 15.49 1.43
N HIS A 118 2.39 15.73 0.46
CA HIS A 118 3.76 15.22 0.46
C HIS A 118 3.83 13.70 0.65
N TRP A 119 2.83 12.98 0.15
CA TRP A 119 2.75 11.52 0.23
C TRP A 119 3.40 10.94 -1.03
N LEU A 120 4.62 10.48 -0.86
CA LEU A 120 5.40 9.87 -1.94
C LEU A 120 5.00 8.41 -2.12
N VAL A 121 5.03 7.94 -3.36
CA VAL A 121 4.51 6.63 -3.76
C VAL A 121 5.53 5.94 -4.67
N SER A 122 5.61 4.62 -4.58
CA SER A 122 6.39 3.81 -5.51
C SER A 122 5.61 2.57 -5.92
N VAL A 123 5.79 2.18 -7.18
CA VAL A 123 5.32 0.93 -7.75
C VAL A 123 6.53 0.10 -8.12
N VAL A 124 6.53 -1.19 -7.78
CA VAL A 124 7.58 -2.16 -8.12
C VAL A 124 6.92 -3.40 -8.71
N ASP A 125 7.29 -3.74 -9.95
CA ASP A 125 6.98 -5.01 -10.60
C ASP A 125 8.07 -6.03 -10.27
N ILE A 126 7.68 -7.15 -9.65
CA ILE A 126 8.55 -8.28 -9.31
C ILE A 126 8.20 -9.43 -10.26
N ARG A 127 8.83 -9.42 -11.44
CA ARG A 127 8.49 -10.29 -12.58
C ARG A 127 8.48 -11.79 -12.27
N GLN A 128 9.42 -12.26 -11.45
CA GLN A 128 9.51 -13.68 -11.09
C GLN A 128 8.34 -14.15 -10.22
N CYS A 129 7.74 -13.24 -9.47
CA CYS A 129 6.65 -13.56 -8.56
C CYS A 129 5.28 -13.28 -9.17
N SER A 130 5.21 -12.67 -10.37
CA SER A 130 3.96 -12.18 -10.95
C SER A 130 3.23 -11.22 -9.98
N ILE A 131 3.97 -10.40 -9.25
CA ILE A 131 3.44 -9.49 -8.22
C ILE A 131 3.87 -8.04 -8.50
N ILE A 132 2.91 -7.13 -8.41
CA ILE A 132 3.15 -5.69 -8.35
C ILE A 132 2.87 -5.20 -6.94
N ASN A 133 3.80 -4.40 -6.42
CA ASN A 133 3.69 -3.73 -5.14
C ASN A 133 3.56 -2.22 -5.35
N LEU A 134 2.46 -1.65 -4.85
CA LEU A 134 2.25 -0.21 -4.76
C LEU A 134 2.33 0.19 -3.28
N HIS A 135 3.21 1.11 -2.94
CA HIS A 135 3.40 1.50 -1.53
C HIS A 135 3.73 2.97 -1.35
N SER A 136 3.36 3.51 -0.18
CA SER A 136 3.80 4.81 0.29
C SER A 136 5.28 4.78 0.69
N ILE A 137 5.96 5.93 0.65
CA ILE A 137 7.32 6.09 1.17
C ILE A 137 7.27 6.96 2.45
N PRO A 138 7.81 6.50 3.58
CA PRO A 138 8.48 5.21 3.77
C PRO A 138 7.49 4.02 3.73
N VAL A 139 8.03 2.82 3.46
CA VAL A 139 7.24 1.58 3.44
C VAL A 139 6.62 1.37 4.81
N CYS A 140 5.33 1.04 4.86
CA CYS A 140 4.61 0.85 6.13
C CYS A 140 4.47 -0.61 6.58
N ALA A 141 4.80 -1.56 5.70
CA ALA A 141 4.79 -2.97 6.06
C ALA A 141 5.95 -3.29 7.01
N SER A 142 5.63 -4.04 8.07
CA SER A 142 6.61 -4.53 9.04
C SER A 142 7.45 -5.68 8.48
N LYS A 143 6.93 -6.36 7.44
CA LYS A 143 7.54 -7.49 6.75
C LYS A 143 7.62 -7.18 5.26
N VAL A 144 8.78 -7.40 4.67
CA VAL A 144 8.99 -7.31 3.22
C VAL A 144 9.75 -8.54 2.76
N ASP A 145 9.21 -9.21 1.74
CA ASP A 145 9.92 -10.28 1.04
C ASP A 145 10.81 -9.64 -0.04
N TYR A 146 12.11 -9.91 0.07
CA TYR A 146 13.10 -9.41 -0.87
C TYR A 146 13.64 -10.54 -1.73
N TYR A 147 13.47 -10.36 -3.04
CA TYR A 147 13.94 -11.26 -4.08
C TYR A 147 15.20 -10.65 -4.70
N PRO A 148 16.42 -11.15 -4.38
CA PRO A 148 17.67 -10.53 -4.83
C PRO A 148 17.93 -10.69 -6.33
N LYS A 149 17.51 -11.81 -6.93
CA LYS A 149 17.71 -12.11 -8.36
C LYS A 149 16.51 -11.77 -9.24
N SER A 150 15.44 -11.22 -8.68
CA SER A 150 14.27 -10.85 -9.48
C SER A 150 14.59 -9.62 -10.32
N HIS A 151 14.32 -9.71 -11.62
CA HIS A 151 14.27 -8.56 -12.49
C HIS A 151 13.14 -7.64 -12.01
N LYS A 152 13.51 -6.51 -11.39
CA LYS A 152 12.57 -5.52 -10.88
C LYS A 152 12.54 -4.31 -11.79
N ILE A 153 11.35 -3.82 -12.09
CA ILE A 153 11.16 -2.49 -12.65
C ILE A 153 10.39 -1.68 -11.61
N SER A 154 10.84 -0.45 -11.36
CA SER A 154 10.20 0.41 -10.38
C SER A 154 10.00 1.82 -10.91
N CYS A 155 8.84 2.39 -10.61
CA CYS A 155 8.57 3.82 -10.77
C CYS A 155 8.29 4.44 -9.39
N SER A 156 8.63 5.72 -9.23
CA SER A 156 8.35 6.44 -7.99
C SER A 156 8.04 7.90 -8.26
N THR A 157 7.27 8.49 -7.35
CA THR A 157 7.06 9.94 -7.29
C THR A 157 8.12 10.66 -6.45
N ALA A 158 8.97 9.92 -5.74
CA ALA A 158 10.11 10.51 -5.05
C ALA A 158 11.14 11.08 -6.05
N PRO A 159 11.79 12.21 -5.74
CA PRO A 159 12.92 12.69 -6.52
C PRO A 159 13.99 11.60 -6.63
N ALA A 160 14.68 11.51 -7.77
CA ALA A 160 15.67 10.47 -8.06
C ALA A 160 16.93 10.48 -7.15
N LEU A 161 16.96 11.32 -6.12
CA LEU A 161 18.10 11.51 -5.23
C LEU A 161 18.05 10.49 -4.07
N ASP A 162 19.02 9.58 -4.08
CA ASP A 162 19.56 8.81 -2.95
C ASP A 162 18.50 8.04 -2.11
N CYS A 163 17.64 7.27 -2.80
CA CYS A 163 16.36 6.80 -2.29
C CYS A 163 16.40 5.49 -1.49
N ASP A 164 17.52 4.75 -1.49
CA ASP A 164 17.53 3.39 -0.93
C ASP A 164 17.63 3.35 0.59
N SER A 165 18.35 4.30 1.21
CA SER A 165 18.50 4.34 2.68
C SER A 165 17.21 4.75 3.39
N LYS A 166 16.40 5.65 2.81
CA LYS A 166 15.18 6.17 3.44
C LYS A 166 13.97 5.23 3.34
N LYS A 167 13.97 4.27 2.41
CA LYS A 167 12.84 3.33 2.22
C LYS A 167 12.72 2.30 3.34
N MET A 168 13.83 1.92 3.98
CA MET A 168 13.88 0.75 4.88
C MET A 168 13.70 1.06 6.36
N ASN A 169 13.54 2.32 6.76
CA ASN A 169 13.54 2.73 8.18
C ASN A 169 12.46 2.06 9.06
N ASN A 170 11.37 1.57 8.46
CA ASN A 170 10.26 0.94 9.17
C ASN A 170 10.23 -0.60 9.07
N ILE A 171 11.08 -1.19 8.24
CA ILE A 171 11.09 -2.64 8.02
C ILE A 171 11.74 -3.30 9.23
N ARG A 172 10.94 -4.07 9.99
CA ARG A 172 11.44 -4.78 11.18
C ARG A 172 11.88 -6.19 10.86
N GLN A 173 11.30 -6.78 9.84
CA GLN A 173 11.61 -8.12 9.38
C GLN A 173 11.82 -8.10 7.87
N LEU A 174 13.04 -8.43 7.46
CA LEU A 174 13.39 -8.69 6.08
C LEU A 174 13.41 -10.21 5.89
N ARG A 175 12.57 -10.72 4.98
CA ARG A 175 12.64 -12.12 4.55
C ARG A 175 13.36 -12.15 3.21
N ILE A 176 14.51 -12.80 3.19
CA ILE A 176 15.28 -13.00 1.97
C ILE A 176 15.03 -14.43 1.53
N ASN A 177 14.51 -14.60 0.31
CA ASN A 177 14.36 -15.93 -0.25
C ASN A 177 15.70 -16.40 -0.84
N LEU A 178 16.47 -17.16 -0.06
CA LEU A 178 17.83 -17.60 -0.43
C LEU A 178 17.85 -18.86 -1.31
N SER A 179 16.73 -19.57 -1.46
CA SER A 179 16.67 -20.77 -2.31
C SER A 179 17.01 -20.47 -3.77
N GLU A 180 16.75 -19.26 -4.23
CA GLU A 180 17.10 -18.77 -5.56
C GLU A 180 18.59 -18.37 -5.69
N MET A 181 19.29 -18.13 -4.58
CA MET A 181 20.71 -17.81 -4.62
C MET A 181 21.58 -19.03 -4.90
N MET A 182 21.15 -20.23 -4.46
CA MET A 182 21.93 -21.47 -4.55
C MET A 182 21.69 -22.28 -5.84
N ALA A 183 20.72 -21.90 -6.68
CA ALA A 183 20.34 -22.68 -7.86
C ALA A 183 21.35 -22.63 -9.03
N ASP A 184 22.29 -21.67 -9.03
CA ASP A 184 23.28 -21.53 -10.12
C ASP A 184 24.55 -22.36 -9.91
N ASP A 185 24.82 -22.85 -8.69
CA ASP A 185 26.02 -23.65 -8.39
C ASP A 185 25.83 -25.16 -8.65
N ALA A 186 24.64 -25.59 -9.07
CA ALA A 186 24.31 -26.99 -9.29
C ALA A 186 24.41 -27.45 -10.77
N ILE A 187 24.78 -26.55 -11.69
CA ILE A 187 24.99 -26.87 -13.12
C ILE A 187 26.47 -26.66 -13.47
N THR A 188 27.35 -27.44 -12.85
CA THR A 188 28.71 -27.67 -13.36
C THR A 188 29.27 -28.98 -12.81
N GLN A 189 28.74 -30.12 -13.26
CA GLN A 189 29.46 -31.39 -13.35
C GLN A 189 29.02 -32.17 -14.59
#